data_AF-A0A1W9JAG9-F1
#
_entry.id   AF-A0A1W9JAG9-F1
#
_cell.length_a   1.000
_cell.length_b   1.000
_cell.length_c   1.000
_cell.angle_alpha   90.00
_cell.angle_beta   90.00
_cell.angle_gamma   90.00
#
_symmetry.space_group_name_H-M   'P 1'
#
loop_
_entity.id
_entity.type
_entity.pdbx_description
1 polymer ?
#
loop_
_entity_poly.entity_id
_entity_poly.type
_entity_poly.pdbx_seq_one_letter_code
_entity_poly.pdbx_strand_id
1 'polypeptide(L)'
;MRRIHGLEKLIEQQSGRLNAQKLAELLLTDLRACCCSIYGTIGDDDRVLLAELDLLPDSLTYEMFDQRIDLIVAGPILRNDCVPLIYRLQGEQFAISGRCSMIARVCGVDLYLQRSYTGVIGDIARQKFSIALKPLL
;
A
#
# COMPACT_ATOMS: atom_id res chain seq x y z
N MET A 1 0.61 -13.34 -0.70
CA MET A 1 -0.78 -13.12 -1.15
C MET A 1 -1.32 -11.93 -0.41
N ARG A 2 -1.52 -10.87 -1.19
CA ARG A 2 -2.14 -9.61 -0.81
C ARG A 2 -3.45 -9.85 -0.06
N ARG A 3 -3.61 -9.18 1.07
CA ARG A 3 -4.83 -9.17 1.90
C ARG A 3 -5.42 -7.77 1.89
N ILE A 4 -6.74 -7.71 1.74
CA ILE A 4 -7.53 -6.49 1.81
C ILE A 4 -8.24 -6.48 3.17
N HIS A 5 -8.33 -5.31 3.78
CA HIS A 5 -8.94 -5.10 5.08
C HIS A 5 -9.87 -3.90 5.03
N GLY A 6 -10.96 -3.93 5.80
CA GLY A 6 -11.82 -2.78 6.05
C GLY A 6 -12.69 -2.34 4.86
N LEU A 7 -12.68 -3.09 3.76
CA LEU A 7 -13.48 -2.80 2.57
C LEU A 7 -14.98 -2.86 2.88
N GLU A 8 -15.41 -3.85 3.67
CA GLU A 8 -16.81 -4.06 4.02
C GLU A 8 -17.36 -2.87 4.80
N LYS A 9 -16.61 -2.41 5.81
CA LYS A 9 -16.98 -1.24 6.64
C LYS A 9 -17.08 0.04 5.81
N LEU A 10 -16.18 0.20 4.85
CA LEU A 10 -16.18 1.36 3.95
C LEU A 10 -17.42 1.37 3.05
N ILE A 11 -17.84 0.19 2.56
CA ILE A 11 -19.02 0.04 1.71
C ILE A 11 -20.32 0.21 2.49
N GLU A 12 -20.40 -0.30 3.72
CA GLU A 12 -21.59 -0.20 4.59
C GLU A 12 -22.00 1.25 4.91
N GLN A 13 -21.07 2.20 4.79
CA GLN A 13 -21.33 3.63 5.00
C GLN A 13 -22.09 4.30 3.84
N GLN A 14 -22.28 3.60 2.72
CA GLN A 14 -22.99 4.10 1.55
C GLN A 14 -24.39 3.49 1.39
N SER A 15 -25.30 4.32 0.89
CA SER A 15 -26.66 3.90 0.53
C SER A 15 -26.79 3.68 -0.98
N GLY A 16 -27.51 2.62 -1.36
CA GLY A 16 -27.84 2.29 -2.73
C GLY A 16 -26.85 1.35 -3.41
N ARG A 17 -27.02 1.15 -4.73
CA ARG A 17 -26.22 0.18 -5.49
C ARG A 17 -24.75 0.60 -5.59
N LEU A 18 -23.84 -0.28 -5.17
CA LEU A 18 -22.40 -0.13 -5.35
C LEU A 18 -22.04 -0.33 -6.83
N ASN A 19 -21.20 0.55 -7.36
CA ASN A 19 -20.59 0.43 -8.68
C ASN A 19 -19.13 0.92 -8.60
N ALA A 20 -18.36 0.74 -9.69
CA ALA A 20 -16.94 1.10 -9.71
C ALA A 20 -16.68 2.58 -9.40
N GLN A 21 -17.54 3.49 -9.87
CA GLN A 21 -17.39 4.92 -9.64
C GLN A 21 -17.60 5.27 -8.16
N LYS A 22 -18.67 4.78 -7.54
CA LYS A 22 -18.92 5.00 -6.10
C LYS A 22 -17.82 4.38 -5.23
N LEU A 23 -17.36 3.18 -5.59
CA LEU A 23 -16.24 2.57 -4.88
C LEU A 23 -14.96 3.40 -5.04
N ALA A 24 -14.71 3.95 -6.22
CA ALA A 24 -13.58 4.84 -6.45
C ALA A 24 -13.68 6.09 -5.55
N GLU A 25 -14.83 6.75 -5.50
CA GLU A 25 -15.06 7.94 -4.66
C GLU A 25 -14.81 7.67 -3.16
N LEU A 26 -15.30 6.52 -2.66
CA LEU A 26 -15.05 6.09 -1.28
C LEU A 26 -13.57 5.87 -1.01
N LEU A 27 -12.90 5.08 -1.84
CA LEU A 27 -11.49 4.76 -1.68
C LEU A 27 -10.59 5.98 -1.87
N LEU A 28 -10.93 6.87 -2.81
CA LEU A 28 -10.20 8.13 -3.00
C LEU A 28 -10.28 8.98 -1.74
N THR A 29 -11.42 9.02 -1.07
CA THR A 29 -11.60 9.76 0.19
C THR A 29 -10.82 9.12 1.33
N ASP A 30 -10.95 7.81 1.50
CA ASP A 30 -10.28 7.03 2.54
C ASP A 30 -8.74 7.10 2.43
N LEU A 31 -8.22 7.09 1.20
CA LEU A 31 -6.79 7.06 0.92
C LEU A 31 -6.11 8.43 0.90
N ARG A 32 -6.82 9.55 1.08
CA ARG A 32 -6.21 10.90 1.01
C ARG A 32 -5.11 11.13 2.03
N ALA A 33 -5.19 10.45 3.17
CA ALA A 33 -4.20 10.50 4.24
C ALA A 33 -3.51 9.14 4.43
N CYS A 34 -3.44 8.31 3.38
CA CYS A 34 -2.87 6.99 3.52
C CYS A 34 -1.36 7.03 3.77
N CYS A 35 -0.88 6.06 4.55
CA CYS A 35 0.53 5.79 4.73
C CYS A 35 0.84 4.34 4.34
N CYS A 36 2.07 4.09 3.89
CA CYS A 36 2.59 2.75 3.67
C CYS A 36 3.74 2.49 4.63
N SER A 37 3.58 1.49 5.47
CA SER A 37 4.63 1.02 6.37
C SER A 37 5.31 -0.22 5.79
N ILE A 38 6.64 -0.24 5.81
CA ILE A 38 7.46 -1.38 5.42
C ILE A 38 8.08 -1.97 6.69
N TYR A 39 7.92 -3.28 6.86
CA TYR A 39 8.40 -4.01 8.02
C TYR A 39 9.36 -5.13 7.63
N GLY A 40 10.36 -5.35 8.48
CA GLY A 40 11.15 -6.56 8.54
C GLY A 40 10.89 -7.32 9.84
N THR A 41 11.71 -8.32 10.10
CA THR A 41 11.67 -9.10 11.34
C THR A 41 13.07 -9.22 11.93
N ILE A 42 13.18 -9.12 13.25
CA ILE A 42 14.40 -9.41 14.01
C ILE A 42 14.06 -10.49 15.04
N GLY A 43 14.88 -11.54 15.11
CA GLY A 43 14.57 -12.70 15.94
C GLY A 43 13.35 -13.48 15.43
N ASP A 44 12.68 -14.19 16.32
CA ASP A 44 11.69 -15.20 15.94
C ASP A 44 10.31 -14.65 15.55
N ASP A 45 9.95 -13.39 15.87
CA ASP A 45 8.67 -12.80 15.39
C ASP A 45 8.50 -11.28 15.57
N ASP A 46 9.50 -10.55 16.05
CA ASP A 46 9.35 -9.11 16.30
C ASP A 46 9.36 -8.33 14.98
N ARG A 47 8.19 -7.79 14.62
CA ARG A 47 8.05 -6.90 13.47
C ARG A 47 8.65 -5.55 13.78
N VAL A 48 9.57 -5.14 12.93
CA VAL A 48 10.28 -3.87 13.08
C VAL A 48 9.94 -2.97 11.89
N LEU A 49 9.54 -1.73 12.17
CA LEU A 49 9.29 -0.72 11.15
C LEU A 49 10.61 -0.28 10.51
N LEU A 50 10.74 -0.47 9.20
CA LEU A 50 11.94 -0.15 8.44
C LEU A 50 11.79 1.17 7.65
N ALA A 51 10.59 1.47 7.18
CA ALA A 51 10.28 2.72 6.51
C ALA A 51 8.79 3.06 6.67
N GLU A 52 8.50 4.35 6.70
CA GLU A 52 7.15 4.90 6.67
C GLU A 52 7.06 5.88 5.49
N LEU A 53 6.09 5.65 4.61
CA LEU A 53 5.98 6.34 3.33
C LEU A 53 4.61 6.99 3.25
N ASP A 54 4.59 8.32 3.17
CA ASP A 54 3.37 9.10 3.07
C ASP A 54 2.92 9.22 1.63
N LEU A 55 1.63 9.44 1.42
CA LEU A 55 1.09 9.77 0.10
C LEU A 55 1.78 11.01 -0.47
N LEU A 56 2.35 10.89 -1.67
CA LEU A 56 2.82 12.05 -2.41
C LEU A 56 1.61 12.89 -2.85
N PRO A 57 1.63 14.22 -2.62
CA PRO A 57 0.59 15.13 -3.08
C PRO A 57 0.28 14.93 -4.56
N ASP A 58 -1.00 15.07 -4.91
CA ASP A 58 -1.53 14.97 -6.28
C ASP A 58 -1.29 13.64 -7.02
N SER A 59 -0.76 12.61 -6.33
CA SER A 59 -0.50 11.31 -6.96
C SER A 59 -1.70 10.35 -6.92
N LEU A 60 -2.67 10.59 -6.05
CA LEU A 60 -3.86 9.76 -5.87
C LEU A 60 -4.90 10.08 -6.95
N THR A 61 -5.06 9.18 -7.92
CA THR A 61 -5.92 9.37 -9.08
C THR A 61 -6.77 8.14 -9.38
N TYR A 62 -7.93 8.35 -10.00
CA TYR A 62 -8.79 7.29 -10.51
C TYR A 62 -8.75 7.26 -12.03
N GLU A 63 -8.30 6.13 -12.59
CA GLU A 63 -8.28 5.86 -14.01
C GLU A 63 -9.60 5.18 -14.42
N MET A 64 -10.48 5.93 -15.07
CA MET A 64 -11.86 5.51 -15.35
C MET A 64 -11.93 4.32 -16.30
N PHE A 65 -11.07 4.27 -17.32
CA PHE A 65 -11.07 3.21 -18.33
C PHE A 65 -10.68 1.85 -17.73
N ASP A 66 -9.63 1.84 -16.93
CA ASP A 66 -9.12 0.63 -16.27
C ASP A 66 -9.88 0.30 -14.97
N GLN A 67 -10.73 1.22 -14.49
CA GLN A 67 -11.38 1.16 -13.18
C GLN A 67 -10.36 0.86 -12.08
N ARG A 68 -9.35 1.74 -11.97
CA ARG A 68 -8.18 1.55 -11.11
C ARG A 68 -7.83 2.84 -10.38
N ILE A 69 -7.48 2.72 -9.10
CA ILE A 69 -6.85 3.82 -8.36
C ILE A 69 -5.33 3.67 -8.44
N ASP A 70 -4.65 4.72 -8.86
CA ASP A 70 -3.20 4.82 -8.81
C ASP A 70 -2.81 5.81 -7.72
N LEU A 71 -1.72 5.51 -6.99
CA LEU A 71 -1.13 6.42 -6.02
C LEU A 71 0.37 6.17 -5.87
N ILE A 72 1.08 7.15 -5.35
CA ILE A 72 2.51 7.02 -5.06
C ILE A 72 2.75 7.43 -3.61
N VAL A 73 3.44 6.59 -2.86
CA VAL A 73 3.91 6.91 -1.51
C VAL A 73 5.42 7.07 -1.52
N ALA A 74 5.95 7.96 -0.68
CA ALA A 74 7.38 8.11 -0.47
C ALA A 74 7.69 8.53 0.96
N GLY A 75 8.86 8.13 1.44
CA GLY A 75 9.31 8.51 2.77
C GLY A 75 10.67 7.91 3.11
N PRO A 76 11.26 8.32 4.25
CA PRO A 76 12.61 7.91 4.61
C PRO A 76 12.67 6.45 5.03
N ILE A 77 13.79 5.81 4.70
CA ILE A 77 14.22 4.57 5.33
C ILE A 77 14.68 4.90 6.75
N LEU A 78 13.99 4.35 7.74
CA LEU A 78 14.25 4.59 9.16
C LEU A 78 15.30 3.63 9.72
N ARG A 79 15.35 2.40 9.20
CA ARG A 79 16.25 1.33 9.67
C ARG A 79 16.69 0.42 8.52
N ASN A 80 17.82 -0.26 8.72
CA ASN A 80 18.39 -1.21 7.77
C ASN A 80 19.01 -2.46 8.42
N ASP A 81 18.67 -2.72 9.68
CA ASP A 81 19.17 -3.83 10.48
C ASP A 81 18.49 -5.18 10.16
N CYS A 82 17.45 -5.17 9.34
CA CYS A 82 16.88 -6.39 8.75
C CYS A 82 16.27 -6.13 7.36
N VAL A 83 15.91 -7.20 6.67
CA VAL A 83 15.38 -7.14 5.32
C VAL A 83 13.87 -6.80 5.32
N PRO A 84 13.39 -6.00 4.35
CA PRO A 84 11.96 -5.81 4.13
C PRO A 84 11.25 -7.12 3.75
N LEU A 85 10.17 -7.43 4.46
CA LEU A 85 9.39 -8.67 4.27
C LEU A 85 7.90 -8.41 4.09
N ILE A 86 7.36 -7.39 4.75
CA ILE A 86 5.92 -7.10 4.79
C ILE A 86 5.72 -5.62 4.49
N TYR A 87 4.67 -5.29 3.74
CA TYR A 87 4.17 -3.92 3.64
C TYR A 87 2.73 -3.84 4.12
N ARG A 88 2.32 -2.65 4.55
CA ARG A 88 0.93 -2.30 4.80
C ARG A 88 0.65 -0.89 4.29
N LEU A 89 -0.17 -0.77 3.24
CA LEU A 89 -0.78 0.49 2.82
C LEU A 89 -2.10 0.65 3.59
N GLN A 90 -2.27 1.75 4.31
CA GLN A 90 -3.38 1.97 5.23
C GLN A 90 -3.97 3.36 4.97
N GLY A 91 -5.24 3.45 4.60
CA GLY A 91 -6.04 4.66 4.67
C GLY A 91 -6.77 4.75 6.01
N GLU A 92 -7.88 5.49 6.07
CA GLU A 92 -8.67 5.63 7.30
C GLU A 92 -9.28 4.29 7.78
N GLN A 93 -9.88 3.54 6.85
CA GLN A 93 -10.53 2.25 7.11
C GLN A 93 -9.96 1.16 6.22
N PHE A 94 -9.75 1.47 4.93
CA PHE A 94 -9.27 0.50 3.97
C PHE A 94 -7.77 0.26 4.10
N ALA A 95 -7.36 -1.00 4.02
CA ALA A 95 -5.94 -1.34 4.04
C ALA A 95 -5.60 -2.50 3.12
N ILE A 96 -4.36 -2.50 2.65
CA ILE A 96 -3.76 -3.60 1.90
C ILE A 96 -2.47 -3.98 2.61
N SER A 97 -2.32 -5.27 2.90
CA SER A 97 -1.06 -5.82 3.40
C SER A 97 -0.58 -6.97 2.53
N GLY A 98 0.72 -7.13 2.40
CA GLY A 98 1.28 -8.25 1.66
C GLY A 98 2.76 -8.43 1.92
N ARG A 99 3.35 -9.39 1.20
CA ARG A 99 4.79 -9.62 1.26
C ARG A 99 5.50 -8.67 0.31
N CYS A 100 6.62 -8.11 0.74
CA CYS A 100 7.53 -7.36 -0.11
C CYS A 100 8.91 -8.02 -0.16
N SER A 101 9.72 -7.65 -1.15
CA SER A 101 11.12 -8.07 -1.22
C SER A 101 11.96 -7.08 -2.01
N MET A 102 13.19 -6.85 -1.55
CA MET A 102 14.21 -6.14 -2.33
C MET A 102 14.83 -7.01 -3.44
N ILE A 103 14.59 -8.33 -3.42
CA ILE A 103 15.15 -9.26 -4.40
C ILE A 103 14.11 -9.50 -5.50
N ALA A 104 14.55 -9.38 -6.76
CA ALA A 104 13.71 -9.65 -7.91
C ALA A 104 13.26 -11.11 -7.98
N ARG A 105 12.05 -11.34 -8.50
CA ARG A 105 11.54 -12.66 -8.89
C ARG A 105 11.43 -13.68 -7.74
N VAL A 106 11.33 -13.23 -6.50
CA VAL A 106 11.02 -14.08 -5.34
C VAL A 106 9.55 -14.53 -5.39
N CYS A 107 9.33 -15.85 -5.29
CA CYS A 107 7.99 -16.41 -5.32
C CYS A 107 7.11 -15.94 -4.14
N GLY A 108 5.83 -15.68 -4.41
CA GLY A 108 4.84 -15.34 -3.39
C GLY A 108 4.95 -13.91 -2.82
N VAL A 109 5.76 -13.06 -3.44
CA VAL A 109 5.90 -11.63 -3.12
C VAL A 109 4.85 -10.83 -3.89
N ASP A 110 4.19 -9.91 -3.20
CA ASP A 110 3.16 -9.04 -3.76
C ASP A 110 3.75 -7.68 -4.22
N LEU A 111 4.89 -7.27 -3.66
CA LEU A 111 5.54 -5.98 -3.93
C LEU A 111 7.07 -6.10 -4.05
N TYR A 112 7.64 -5.72 -5.20
CA TYR A 112 9.09 -5.69 -5.38
C TYR A 112 9.66 -4.29 -5.11
N LEU A 113 10.58 -4.21 -4.16
CA LEU A 113 11.22 -2.99 -3.68
C LEU A 113 12.59 -2.70 -4.31
N GLN A 114 13.08 -3.59 -5.17
CA GLN A 114 14.44 -3.56 -5.73
C GLN A 114 14.85 -2.24 -6.44
N ARG A 115 13.88 -1.43 -6.88
CA ARG A 115 14.10 -0.14 -7.56
C ARG A 115 13.66 1.05 -6.73
N SER A 116 13.00 0.80 -5.60
CA SER A 116 12.30 1.80 -4.79
C SER A 116 12.81 1.86 -3.36
N TYR A 117 13.77 1.02 -2.97
CA TYR A 117 14.31 0.91 -1.62
C TYR A 117 15.81 0.62 -1.69
N THR A 118 16.64 1.51 -1.15
CA THR A 118 18.11 1.41 -1.25
C THR A 118 18.75 0.62 -0.09
N GLY A 119 18.07 0.53 1.05
CA GLY A 119 18.63 -0.05 2.27
C GLY A 119 19.56 0.89 3.05
N VAL A 120 19.67 2.16 2.66
CA VAL A 120 20.45 3.18 3.36
C VAL A 120 19.51 4.03 4.21
N ILE A 121 19.81 4.14 5.52
CA ILE A 121 19.01 4.96 6.43
C ILE A 121 19.06 6.43 5.97
N GLY A 122 17.89 7.08 5.93
CA GLY A 122 17.72 8.46 5.48
C GLY A 122 17.43 8.60 3.99
N ASP A 123 17.70 7.59 3.15
CA ASP A 123 17.29 7.62 1.75
C ASP A 123 15.77 7.57 1.62
N ILE A 124 15.25 8.14 0.54
CA ILE A 124 13.81 8.15 0.25
C ILE A 124 13.44 6.88 -0.52
N ALA A 125 12.63 6.04 0.12
CA ALA A 125 11.93 4.97 -0.57
C ALA A 125 10.69 5.54 -1.28
N ARG A 126 10.39 5.06 -2.49
CA ARG A 126 9.24 5.53 -3.29
C ARG A 126 8.51 4.39 -3.98
N GLN A 127 7.24 4.18 -3.66
CA GLN A 127 6.46 3.07 -4.19
C GLN A 127 5.18 3.53 -4.87
N LYS A 128 4.95 3.08 -6.12
CA LYS A 128 3.66 3.22 -6.80
C LYS A 128 2.75 2.04 -6.43
N PHE A 129 1.48 2.32 -6.13
CA PHE A 129 0.42 1.33 -6.03
C PHE A 129 -0.61 1.53 -7.14
N SER A 130 -1.19 0.40 -7.54
CA SER A 130 -2.24 0.31 -8.55
C SER A 130 -3.31 -0.65 -8.02
N ILE A 131 -4.47 -0.12 -7.68
CA ILE A 131 -5.57 -0.82 -7.01
C ILE A 131 -6.71 -0.97 -8.02
N ALA A 132 -6.82 -2.15 -8.63
CA ALA A 132 -7.96 -2.47 -9.50
C ALA A 132 -9.24 -2.55 -8.66
N LEU A 133 -10.33 -1.94 -9.13
CA LEU A 133 -11.61 -1.93 -8.43
C LEU A 133 -12.46 -3.16 -8.74
N LYS A 134 -12.31 -3.76 -9.92
CA LYS A 134 -13.10 -4.93 -10.34
C LYS A 134 -13.05 -6.11 -9.34
N PRO A 135 -11.90 -6.48 -8.75
CA PRO A 135 -11.85 -7.56 -7.76
C PRO A 135 -12.40 -7.18 -6.37
N LEU A 136 -12.77 -5.91 -6.17
CA LEU A 136 -13.28 -5.37 -4.91
C LEU A 136 -14.82 -5.18 -4.94
N LEU A 137 -15.44 -5.44 -6.08
CA LEU A 137 -16.89 -5.42 -6.30
C LEU A 137 -17.43 -6.85 -6.33
#